data_AF-A0A971YXX1-F1
#
_entry.id   AF-A0A971YXX1-F1
#
_cell.length_a   1.000
_cell.length_b   1.000
_cell.length_c   1.000
_cell.angle_alpha   90.00
_cell.angle_beta   90.00
_cell.angle_gamma   90.00
#
_symmetry.space_group_name_H-M   'P 1'
#
loop_
_entity.id
_entity.type
_entity.pdbx_description
1 polymer ?
#
loop_
_entity_poly.entity_id
_entity_poly.type
_entity_poly.pdbx_seq_one_letter_code
_entity_poly.pdbx_strand_id
1 'polypeptide(L)'
;MSETATLRRYTEEEDNLILQSWYDKNQREALAQKLDRPLGGLAYRFYQLLKERNLDPKEYRRLAKQGRLQNILASEPSPQEETPGVQAAPQDDLLEALKYFPDQARKLERELELIKAELAQIREERVGGLPEFLNSFKKIDELRQENLRLKDRLAELEAERETLLAQVKSKEQALEEERKELRQVYDDLEAIFSEFMRLSSVDKIRVLGDFAARLEVTVDKFGNVVKLRRSV
;
A
#
# COMPACT_ATOMS: atom_id res chain seq x y z
N MET A 1 6.73 14.09 21.71
CA MET A 1 6.75 13.50 23.06
C MET A 1 5.35 13.67 23.62
N SER A 2 4.55 12.61 23.67
CA SER A 2 3.13 12.68 24.04
C SER A 2 2.92 11.94 25.37
N GLU A 3 2.82 12.68 26.47
CA GLU A 3 2.81 12.11 27.83
C GLU A 3 1.48 11.44 28.22
N THR A 4 0.47 11.47 27.35
CA THR A 4 -0.87 10.90 27.59
C THR A 4 -0.95 9.37 27.39
N ALA A 5 0.10 8.74 26.87
CA ALA A 5 0.09 7.35 26.39
C ALA A 5 0.10 6.25 27.48
N THR A 6 0.27 6.58 28.76
CA THR A 6 0.54 5.58 29.82
C THR A 6 -0.68 5.14 30.63
N LEU A 7 -1.80 5.88 30.63
CA LEU A 7 -2.94 5.61 31.53
C LEU A 7 -4.14 4.90 30.89
N ARG A 8 -4.23 4.86 29.55
CA ARG A 8 -5.28 4.09 28.84
C ARG A 8 -5.03 2.59 29.01
N ARG A 9 -6.02 1.83 29.49
CA ARG A 9 -5.95 0.35 29.56
C ARG A 9 -5.70 -0.27 28.17
N TYR A 10 -5.11 -1.46 28.15
CA TYR A 10 -5.03 -2.26 26.93
C TYR A 10 -6.42 -2.77 26.55
N THR A 11 -6.68 -2.83 25.25
CA THR A 11 -7.86 -3.46 24.64
C THR A 11 -7.52 -4.87 24.19
N GLU A 12 -8.54 -5.72 24.05
CA GLU A 12 -8.36 -7.13 23.63
C GLU A 12 -7.72 -7.24 22.23
N GLU A 13 -8.00 -6.29 21.33
CA GLU A 13 -7.34 -6.19 20.02
C GLU A 13 -5.83 -5.91 20.16
N GLU A 14 -5.45 -4.98 21.04
CA GLU A 14 -4.04 -4.66 21.33
C GLU A 14 -3.32 -5.86 21.96
N ASP A 15 -3.98 -6.57 22.89
CA ASP A 15 -3.45 -7.77 23.54
C ASP A 15 -3.26 -8.93 22.55
N ASN A 16 -4.20 -9.12 21.62
CA ASN A 16 -4.09 -10.11 20.54
C ASN A 16 -2.96 -9.76 19.56
N LEU A 17 -2.80 -8.48 19.18
CA LEU A 17 -1.67 -8.02 18.36
C LEU A 17 -0.32 -8.24 19.05
N ILE A 18 -0.23 -7.99 20.37
CA ILE A 18 0.95 -8.30 21.18
C ILE A 18 1.23 -9.81 21.11
N LEU A 19 0.25 -10.67 21.39
CA LEU A 19 0.43 -12.13 21.37
C LEU A 19 0.75 -12.71 19.99
N GLN A 20 0.30 -12.08 18.91
CA GLN A 20 0.63 -12.49 17.55
C GLN A 20 2.05 -12.07 17.13
N SER A 21 2.46 -10.83 17.36
CA SER A 21 3.70 -10.29 16.79
C SER A 21 4.90 -10.20 17.75
N TRP A 22 4.73 -10.44 19.05
CA TRP A 22 5.82 -10.28 20.03
C TRP A 22 6.98 -11.28 19.88
N TYR A 23 6.77 -12.42 19.21
CA TYR A 23 7.85 -13.38 18.95
C TYR A 23 8.95 -12.80 18.04
N ASP A 24 8.59 -11.93 17.09
CA ASP A 24 9.52 -11.31 16.13
C ASP A 24 10.14 -10.04 16.71
N LYS A 25 11.45 -10.09 17.00
CA LYS A 25 12.18 -8.95 17.60
C LYS A 25 12.04 -7.67 16.77
N ASN A 26 12.09 -7.78 15.45
CA ASN A 26 12.04 -6.64 14.52
C ASN A 26 10.64 -5.99 14.45
N GLN A 27 9.58 -6.74 14.73
CA GLN A 27 8.21 -6.20 14.71
C GLN A 27 7.90 -5.37 15.96
N ARG A 28 8.61 -5.57 17.08
CA ARG A 28 8.29 -4.93 18.37
C ARG A 28 8.35 -3.41 18.37
N GLU A 29 9.28 -2.83 17.63
CA GLU A 29 9.40 -1.37 17.50
C GLU A 29 8.26 -0.80 16.64
N ALA A 30 7.89 -1.50 15.56
CA ALA A 30 6.73 -1.16 14.75
C ALA A 30 5.40 -1.29 15.53
N LEU A 31 5.27 -2.30 16.40
CA LEU A 31 4.12 -2.43 17.33
C LEU A 31 4.07 -1.27 18.33
N ALA A 32 5.23 -0.90 18.92
CA ALA A 32 5.31 0.23 19.85
C ALA A 32 4.84 1.55 19.20
N GLN A 33 5.24 1.79 17.95
CA GLN A 33 4.77 2.94 17.16
C GLN A 33 3.29 2.81 16.79
N LYS A 34 2.82 1.65 16.33
CA LYS A 34 1.43 1.43 15.91
C LYS A 34 0.43 1.58 17.06
N LEU A 35 0.81 1.16 18.27
CA LEU A 35 -0.04 1.22 19.47
C LEU A 35 0.15 2.51 20.29
N ASP A 36 1.08 3.38 19.88
CA ASP A 36 1.54 4.58 20.62
C ASP A 36 1.90 4.25 22.09
N ARG A 37 2.65 3.16 22.32
CA ARG A 37 3.04 2.70 23.68
C ARG A 37 4.56 2.51 23.82
N PRO A 38 5.13 2.77 25.01
CA PRO A 38 6.53 2.44 25.28
C PRO A 38 6.76 0.93 25.24
N LEU A 39 7.89 0.52 24.65
CA LEU A 39 8.27 -0.90 24.47
C LEU A 39 8.27 -1.70 25.79
N GLY A 40 8.66 -1.07 26.90
CA GLY A 40 8.62 -1.69 28.23
C GLY A 40 7.20 -1.98 28.74
N GLY A 41 6.21 -1.15 28.38
CA GLY A 41 4.81 -1.38 28.70
C GLY A 41 4.23 -2.57 27.94
N LEU A 42 4.57 -2.70 26.64
CA LEU A 42 4.21 -3.86 25.83
C LEU A 42 4.86 -5.15 26.35
N ALA A 43 6.13 -5.07 26.77
CA ALA A 43 6.82 -6.21 27.38
C ALA A 43 6.14 -6.68 28.67
N TYR A 44 5.79 -5.75 29.56
CA TYR A 44 5.05 -6.05 30.79
C TYR A 44 3.70 -6.71 30.48
N ARG A 45 2.91 -6.12 29.57
CA ARG A 45 1.60 -6.67 29.19
C ARG A 45 1.72 -8.06 28.57
N PHE A 46 2.70 -8.29 27.71
CA PHE A 46 2.97 -9.61 27.13
C PHE A 46 3.21 -10.69 28.20
N TYR A 47 4.06 -10.44 29.19
CA TYR A 47 4.31 -11.41 30.26
C TYR A 47 3.09 -11.61 31.18
N GLN A 48 2.27 -10.57 31.37
CA GLN A 48 1.00 -10.68 32.08
C GLN A 48 0.01 -11.60 31.32
N LEU A 49 -0.16 -11.39 30.01
CA LEU A 49 -1.02 -12.21 29.15
C LEU A 49 -0.58 -13.69 29.12
N LEU A 50 0.73 -13.96 29.10
CA LEU A 50 1.25 -15.32 29.20
C LEU A 50 0.90 -15.97 30.56
N LYS A 51 0.99 -15.21 31.66
CA LYS A 51 0.63 -15.68 33.00
C LYS A 51 -0.87 -15.95 33.12
N GLU A 52 -1.70 -15.07 32.58
CA GLU A 52 -3.17 -15.22 32.52
C GLU A 52 -3.59 -16.47 31.72
N ARG A 53 -2.77 -16.91 30.75
CA ARG A 53 -3.00 -18.11 29.91
C ARG A 53 -2.18 -19.34 30.32
N ASN A 54 -1.48 -19.32 31.46
CA ASN A 54 -0.60 -20.40 31.94
C ASN A 54 0.47 -20.88 30.94
N LEU A 55 1.01 -19.99 30.10
CA LEU A 55 2.00 -20.32 29.06
C LEU A 55 3.42 -19.88 29.46
N ASP A 56 4.40 -20.78 29.37
CA ASP A 56 5.81 -20.43 29.59
C ASP A 56 6.42 -19.65 28.39
N PRO A 57 7.25 -18.61 28.62
CA PRO A 57 7.88 -17.83 27.55
C PRO A 57 8.83 -18.60 26.60
N LYS A 58 9.26 -19.83 26.94
CA LYS A 58 9.98 -20.73 26.00
C LYS A 58 8.98 -21.49 25.12
N GLU A 59 7.88 -21.96 25.70
CA GLU A 59 6.83 -22.68 24.98
C GLU A 59 6.11 -21.79 23.97
N TYR A 60 5.73 -20.58 24.36
CA TYR A 60 5.21 -19.58 23.42
C TYR A 60 6.15 -19.38 22.21
N ARG A 61 7.47 -19.27 22.44
CA ARG A 61 8.45 -19.11 21.36
C ARG A 61 8.63 -20.37 20.50
N ARG A 62 8.44 -21.56 21.08
CA ARG A 62 8.40 -22.83 20.34
C ARG A 62 7.17 -22.90 19.43
N LEU A 63 6.00 -22.54 19.95
CA LEU A 63 4.72 -22.54 19.22
C LEU A 63 4.69 -21.49 18.10
N ALA A 64 5.25 -20.30 18.36
CA ALA A 64 5.45 -19.24 17.36
C ALA A 64 6.27 -19.73 16.16
N LYS A 65 7.44 -20.34 16.41
CA LYS A 65 8.30 -20.91 15.36
C LYS A 65 7.64 -22.07 14.59
N GLN A 66 6.65 -22.73 15.17
CA GLN A 66 5.89 -23.81 14.54
C GLN A 66 4.62 -23.33 13.81
N GLY A 67 4.33 -22.02 13.81
CA GLY A 67 3.10 -21.46 13.21
C GLY A 67 1.81 -21.84 13.94
N ARG A 68 1.89 -22.42 15.15
CA ARG A 68 0.74 -23.00 15.88
C ARG A 68 0.06 -22.07 16.88
N LEU A 69 0.45 -20.79 16.92
CA LEU A 69 -0.13 -19.81 17.87
C LEU A 69 -1.65 -19.69 17.74
N GLN A 70 -2.19 -19.72 16.52
CA GLN A 70 -3.63 -19.51 16.27
C GLN A 70 -4.52 -20.52 17.01
N ASN A 71 -4.07 -21.77 17.18
CA ASN A 71 -4.86 -22.82 17.82
C ASN A 71 -4.95 -22.70 19.35
N ILE A 72 -4.06 -21.93 19.98
CA ILE A 72 -4.01 -21.74 21.45
C ILE A 72 -4.47 -20.33 21.85
N LEU A 73 -4.39 -19.36 20.92
CA LEU A 73 -4.92 -18.03 21.14
C LEU A 73 -6.46 -17.96 21.03
N ALA A 74 -7.09 -18.96 20.40
CA ALA A 74 -8.54 -19.06 20.17
C ALA A 74 -9.28 -20.00 21.15
N SER A 75 -8.57 -20.71 22.04
CA SER A 75 -9.20 -21.52 23.09
C SER A 75 -9.46 -20.66 24.33
N GLU A 76 -10.74 -20.46 24.66
CA GLU A 76 -11.16 -20.07 26.01
C GLU A 76 -10.66 -21.07 27.07
N PRO A 77 -10.54 -20.66 28.35
CA PRO A 77 -9.93 -21.51 29.38
C PRO A 77 -10.74 -22.79 29.60
N SER A 78 -10.20 -23.94 29.19
CA SER A 78 -10.73 -25.24 29.59
C SER A 78 -10.73 -25.35 31.13
N PRO A 79 -11.89 -25.65 31.75
CA PRO A 79 -11.92 -26.12 33.13
C PRO A 79 -11.04 -27.37 33.28
N GLN A 80 -10.48 -27.54 34.46
CA GLN A 80 -9.57 -28.64 34.76
C GLN A 80 -10.30 -29.99 34.65
N GLU A 81 -9.88 -30.85 33.73
CA GLU A 81 -10.20 -32.28 33.82
C GLU A 81 -9.36 -32.90 34.94
N GLU A 82 -9.91 -32.92 36.16
CA GLU A 82 -9.47 -33.87 37.17
C GLU A 82 -9.78 -35.28 36.67
N THR A 83 -8.76 -36.08 36.38
CA THR A 83 -8.92 -37.50 36.06
C THR A 83 -9.42 -38.26 37.29
N PRO A 84 -10.64 -38.83 37.30
CA PRO A 84 -11.05 -39.73 38.38
C PRO A 84 -10.27 -41.04 38.20
N GLY A 85 -9.63 -41.50 39.27
CA GLY A 85 -8.89 -42.76 39.23
C GLY A 85 -9.79 -43.95 38.90
N VAL A 86 -9.31 -44.83 38.02
CA VAL A 86 -9.98 -46.10 37.71
C VAL A 86 -9.97 -46.99 38.96
N GLN A 87 -11.07 -46.98 39.71
CA GLN A 87 -11.35 -48.02 40.70
C GLN A 87 -12.07 -49.16 40.00
N ALA A 88 -11.59 -50.38 40.19
CA ALA A 88 -12.24 -51.58 39.64
C ALA A 88 -13.56 -51.83 40.40
N ALA A 89 -14.67 -51.79 39.68
CA ALA A 89 -16.00 -52.00 40.26
C ALA A 89 -16.18 -53.44 40.80
N PRO A 90 -16.78 -53.62 41.99
CA PRO A 90 -17.25 -54.93 42.45
C PRO A 90 -18.45 -55.39 41.61
N GLN A 91 -18.67 -56.70 41.50
CA GLN A 91 -19.64 -57.26 40.56
C GLN A 91 -21.12 -56.95 40.87
N ASP A 92 -21.43 -56.47 42.08
CA ASP A 92 -22.78 -55.99 42.45
C ASP A 92 -23.16 -54.69 41.71
N ASP A 93 -22.16 -53.87 41.34
CA ASP A 93 -22.32 -52.59 40.64
C ASP A 93 -22.83 -52.79 39.19
N LEU A 94 -22.63 -53.98 38.60
CA LEU A 94 -23.14 -54.32 37.27
C LEU A 94 -24.67 -54.44 37.23
N LEU A 95 -25.29 -54.99 38.27
CA LEU A 95 -26.75 -55.13 38.34
C LEU A 95 -27.42 -53.77 38.58
N GLU A 96 -26.80 -52.91 39.38
CA GLU A 96 -27.27 -51.55 39.59
C GLU A 96 -27.04 -50.68 38.34
N ALA A 97 -25.89 -50.80 37.67
CA ALA A 97 -25.64 -50.18 36.37
C ALA A 97 -26.67 -50.63 35.32
N LEU A 98 -26.94 -51.94 35.19
CA LEU A 98 -27.96 -52.48 34.25
C LEU A 98 -29.37 -51.95 34.51
N LYS A 99 -29.72 -51.67 35.77
CA LYS A 99 -31.01 -51.10 36.15
C LYS A 99 -31.19 -49.65 35.66
N TYR A 100 -30.13 -48.84 35.69
CA TYR A 100 -30.16 -47.44 35.23
C TYR A 100 -29.71 -47.27 33.76
N PHE A 101 -29.04 -48.27 33.19
CA PHE A 101 -28.58 -48.30 31.80
C PHE A 101 -29.66 -47.91 30.75
N PRO A 102 -30.92 -48.41 30.80
CA PRO A 102 -31.93 -47.99 29.82
C PRO A 102 -32.27 -46.49 29.91
N ASP A 103 -32.23 -45.88 31.10
CA ASP A 103 -32.49 -44.45 31.25
C ASP A 103 -31.26 -43.57 30.93
N GLN A 104 -30.05 -44.09 31.17
CA GLN A 104 -28.81 -43.50 30.68
C GLN A 104 -28.75 -43.54 29.14
N ALA A 105 -29.10 -44.66 28.52
CA ALA A 105 -29.19 -44.79 27.06
C ALA A 105 -30.19 -43.79 26.46
N ARG A 106 -31.39 -43.66 27.04
CA ARG A 106 -32.39 -42.63 26.66
C ARG A 106 -31.93 -41.20 26.91
N LYS A 107 -31.02 -40.95 27.85
CA LYS A 107 -30.42 -39.63 28.09
C LYS A 107 -29.38 -39.33 27.00
N LEU A 108 -28.50 -40.29 26.71
CA LEU A 108 -27.55 -40.24 25.61
C LEU A 108 -28.21 -40.09 24.23
N GLU A 109 -29.35 -40.75 23.98
CA GLU A 109 -30.13 -40.55 22.75
C GLU A 109 -30.63 -39.11 22.62
N ARG A 110 -31.19 -38.53 23.69
CA ARG A 110 -31.64 -37.13 23.70
C ARG A 110 -30.49 -36.14 23.55
N GLU A 111 -29.36 -36.39 24.21
CA GLU A 111 -28.14 -35.59 24.05
C GLU A 111 -27.58 -35.69 22.62
N LEU A 112 -27.61 -36.88 22.01
CA LEU A 112 -27.23 -37.08 20.60
C LEU A 112 -28.20 -36.41 19.61
N GLU A 113 -29.50 -36.36 19.89
CA GLU A 113 -30.45 -35.61 19.06
C GLU A 113 -30.25 -34.10 19.16
N LEU A 114 -30.00 -33.57 20.37
CA LEU A 114 -29.65 -32.16 20.56
C LEU A 114 -28.35 -31.79 19.83
N ILE A 115 -27.28 -32.58 20.01
CA ILE A 115 -26.00 -32.36 19.30
C ILE A 115 -26.18 -32.45 17.78
N LYS A 116 -27.02 -33.36 17.26
CA LYS A 116 -27.32 -33.44 15.82
C LYS A 116 -28.08 -32.20 15.33
N ALA A 117 -29.02 -31.68 16.11
CA ALA A 117 -29.77 -30.47 15.76
C ALA A 117 -28.85 -29.24 15.74
N GLU A 118 -28.01 -29.06 16.77
CA GLU A 118 -27.00 -27.99 16.84
C GLU A 118 -26.00 -28.09 15.67
N LEU A 119 -25.49 -29.28 15.35
CA LEU A 119 -24.60 -29.49 14.22
C LEU A 119 -25.28 -29.21 12.87
N ALA A 120 -26.57 -29.50 12.73
CA ALA A 120 -27.33 -29.16 11.52
C ALA A 120 -27.47 -27.63 11.37
N GLN A 121 -27.80 -26.94 12.45
CA GLN A 121 -27.96 -25.49 12.48
C GLN A 121 -26.63 -24.76 12.20
N ILE A 122 -25.55 -25.15 12.88
CA ILE A 122 -24.19 -24.62 12.64
C ILE A 122 -23.73 -24.88 11.21
N ARG A 123 -24.10 -26.04 10.62
CA ARG A 123 -23.79 -26.36 9.22
C ARG A 123 -24.57 -25.46 8.27
N GLU A 124 -25.84 -25.22 8.52
CA GLU A 124 -26.69 -24.37 7.67
C GLU A 124 -26.21 -22.91 7.70
N GLU A 125 -25.90 -22.36 8.89
CA GLU A 125 -25.31 -21.03 9.06
C GLU A 125 -23.95 -20.89 8.35
N ARG A 126 -23.05 -21.86 8.51
CA ARG A 126 -21.71 -21.82 7.87
C ARG A 126 -21.76 -22.04 6.36
N VAL A 127 -22.67 -22.88 5.86
CA VAL A 127 -22.84 -23.13 4.42
C VAL A 127 -23.55 -21.94 3.75
N GLY A 128 -24.45 -21.26 4.46
CA GLY A 128 -25.10 -20.04 3.98
C GLY A 128 -24.14 -18.86 3.79
N GLY A 129 -23.12 -18.70 4.64
CA GLY A 129 -22.13 -17.61 4.51
C GLY A 129 -20.99 -17.86 3.51
N LEU A 130 -20.79 -19.11 3.07
CA LEU A 130 -19.71 -19.49 2.16
C LEU A 130 -19.82 -18.87 0.74
N PRO A 131 -21.01 -18.80 0.10
CA PRO A 131 -21.18 -18.13 -1.19
C PRO A 131 -20.84 -16.63 -1.15
N GLU A 132 -21.37 -15.88 -0.17
CA GLU A 132 -21.06 -14.46 0.07
C GLU A 132 -19.56 -14.25 0.28
N PHE A 133 -18.93 -15.11 1.10
CA PHE A 133 -17.48 -15.08 1.33
C PHE A 133 -16.69 -15.29 0.03
N LEU A 134 -17.02 -16.32 -0.77
CA LEU A 134 -16.37 -16.57 -2.05
C LEU A 134 -16.59 -15.44 -3.08
N ASN A 135 -17.77 -14.81 -3.07
CA ASN A 135 -18.04 -13.63 -3.90
C ASN A 135 -17.24 -12.41 -3.43
N SER A 136 -17.07 -12.22 -2.13
CA SER A 136 -16.20 -11.17 -1.59
C SER A 136 -14.73 -11.39 -1.97
N PHE A 137 -14.25 -12.64 -1.96
CA PHE A 137 -12.89 -12.99 -2.39
C PHE A 137 -12.65 -12.68 -3.87
N LYS A 138 -13.57 -13.10 -4.76
CA LYS A 138 -13.50 -12.75 -6.19
C LYS A 138 -13.43 -11.24 -6.39
N LYS A 139 -14.30 -10.49 -5.70
CA LYS A 139 -14.32 -9.02 -5.79
C LYS A 139 -13.04 -8.36 -5.26
N ILE A 140 -12.43 -8.93 -4.22
CA ILE A 140 -11.13 -8.47 -3.70
C ILE A 140 -10.02 -8.73 -4.73
N ASP A 141 -10.00 -9.89 -5.38
CA ASP A 141 -9.02 -10.20 -6.43
C ASP A 141 -9.23 -9.34 -7.70
N GLU A 142 -10.48 -9.09 -8.10
CA GLU A 142 -10.84 -8.14 -9.17
C GLU A 142 -10.31 -6.73 -8.85
N LEU A 143 -10.67 -6.18 -7.69
CA LEU A 143 -10.20 -4.86 -7.22
C LEU A 143 -8.67 -4.79 -7.11
N ARG A 144 -8.01 -5.90 -6.76
CA ARG A 144 -6.55 -5.99 -6.69
C ARG A 144 -5.92 -5.96 -8.08
N GLN A 145 -6.50 -6.67 -9.05
CA GLN A 145 -6.05 -6.63 -10.46
C GLN A 145 -6.28 -5.24 -11.08
N GLU A 146 -7.42 -4.60 -10.80
CA GLU A 146 -7.68 -3.22 -11.20
C GLU A 146 -6.69 -2.24 -10.58
N ASN A 147 -6.37 -2.37 -9.29
CA ASN A 147 -5.34 -1.56 -8.64
C ASN A 147 -3.95 -1.74 -9.25
N LEU A 148 -3.59 -2.94 -9.72
CA LEU A 148 -2.35 -3.16 -10.46
C LEU A 148 -2.38 -2.45 -11.81
N ARG A 149 -3.42 -2.67 -12.63
CA ARG A 149 -3.60 -2.01 -13.93
C ARG A 149 -3.61 -0.47 -13.82
N LEU A 150 -4.24 0.08 -12.79
CA LEU A 150 -4.26 1.52 -12.53
C LEU A 150 -2.88 2.06 -12.15
N LYS A 151 -2.06 1.30 -11.41
CA LYS A 151 -0.67 1.67 -11.11
C LYS A 151 0.21 1.61 -12.35
N ASP A 152 0.08 0.56 -13.16
CA ASP A 152 0.80 0.45 -14.43
C ASP A 152 0.44 1.61 -15.36
N ARG A 153 -0.85 1.95 -15.46
CA ARG A 153 -1.33 3.09 -16.27
C ARG A 153 -0.90 4.45 -15.72
N LEU A 154 -0.77 4.61 -14.39
CA LEU A 154 -0.20 5.82 -13.81
C LEU A 154 1.29 5.95 -14.17
N ALA A 155 2.07 4.87 -14.10
CA ALA A 155 3.47 4.89 -14.50
C ALA A 155 3.66 5.20 -16.00
N GLU A 156 2.79 4.67 -16.88
CA GLU A 156 2.76 5.04 -18.30
C GLU A 156 2.48 6.54 -18.51
N LEU A 157 1.47 7.09 -17.82
CA LEU A 157 1.11 8.51 -17.92
C LEU A 157 2.17 9.44 -17.33
N GLU A 158 2.88 9.02 -16.28
CA GLU A 158 4.02 9.75 -15.72
C GLU A 158 5.18 9.79 -16.72
N ALA A 159 5.51 8.67 -17.36
CA ALA A 159 6.52 8.62 -18.42
C ALA A 159 6.12 9.46 -19.64
N GLU A 160 4.86 9.38 -20.11
CA GLU A 160 4.36 10.22 -21.20
C GLU A 160 4.48 11.70 -20.86
N ARG A 161 4.09 12.11 -19.63
CA ARG A 161 4.25 13.48 -19.14
C ARG A 161 5.70 13.94 -19.16
N GLU A 162 6.66 13.12 -18.73
CA GLU A 162 8.08 13.47 -18.78
C GLU A 162 8.57 13.69 -20.22
N THR A 163 8.18 12.82 -21.16
CA THR A 163 8.54 13.00 -22.58
C THR A 163 7.93 14.26 -23.18
N LEU A 164 6.68 14.58 -22.86
CA LEU A 164 6.02 15.81 -23.31
C LEU A 164 6.67 17.06 -22.72
N LEU A 165 7.03 17.05 -21.44
CA LEU A 165 7.77 18.16 -20.81
C LEU A 165 9.15 18.37 -21.46
N ALA A 166 9.86 17.30 -21.80
CA ALA A 166 11.12 17.39 -22.55
C ALA A 166 10.92 17.99 -23.95
N GLN A 167 9.87 17.57 -24.68
CA GLN A 167 9.53 18.13 -26.00
C GLN A 167 9.13 19.61 -25.93
N VAL A 168 8.32 20.01 -24.94
CA VAL A 168 7.93 21.41 -24.73
C VAL A 168 9.17 22.25 -24.46
N LYS A 169 10.01 21.85 -23.52
CA LYS A 169 11.25 22.56 -23.19
C LYS A 169 12.20 22.70 -24.40
N SER A 170 12.33 21.65 -25.21
CA SER A 170 13.13 21.71 -26.45
C SER A 170 12.56 22.70 -27.47
N LYS A 171 11.22 22.75 -27.63
CA LYS A 171 10.56 23.73 -28.51
C LYS A 171 10.65 25.16 -27.98
N GLU A 172 10.53 25.37 -26.67
CA GLU A 172 10.72 26.67 -26.02
C GLU A 172 12.14 27.19 -26.27
N GLN A 173 13.16 26.35 -26.12
CA GLN A 173 14.56 26.70 -26.41
C GLN A 173 14.76 27.08 -27.87
N ALA A 174 14.27 26.27 -28.82
CA ALA A 174 14.36 26.57 -30.25
C ALA A 174 13.65 27.88 -30.63
N LEU A 175 12.42 28.11 -30.12
CA LEU A 175 11.69 29.36 -30.34
C LEU A 175 12.38 30.58 -29.70
N GLU A 176 13.09 30.39 -28.59
CA GLU A 176 13.84 31.47 -27.95
C GLU A 176 15.16 31.77 -28.67
N GLU A 177 15.78 30.78 -29.32
CA GLU A 177 16.89 30.98 -30.26
C GLU A 177 16.42 31.72 -31.52
N GLU A 178 15.35 31.25 -32.19
CA GLU A 178 14.73 31.94 -33.34
C GLU A 178 14.36 33.39 -33.01
N ARG A 179 13.78 33.64 -31.82
CA ARG A 179 13.45 35.01 -31.37
C ARG A 179 14.68 35.90 -31.17
N LYS A 180 15.82 35.35 -30.76
CA LYS A 180 17.08 36.09 -30.61
C LYS A 180 17.68 36.41 -31.97
N GLU A 181 17.70 35.44 -32.89
CA GLU A 181 18.13 35.66 -34.28
C GLU A 181 17.27 36.72 -34.95
N LEU A 182 15.94 36.62 -34.83
CA LEU A 182 15.02 37.59 -35.43
C LEU A 182 15.22 39.00 -34.84
N ARG A 183 15.44 39.12 -33.52
CA ARG A 183 15.77 40.40 -32.89
C ARG A 183 17.09 40.98 -33.40
N GLN A 184 18.14 40.17 -33.54
CA GLN A 184 19.41 40.62 -34.11
C GLN A 184 19.23 41.14 -35.54
N VAL A 185 18.44 40.47 -36.37
CA VAL A 185 18.11 40.94 -37.73
C VAL A 185 17.36 42.29 -37.70
N TYR A 186 16.42 42.49 -36.76
CA TYR A 186 15.77 43.80 -36.59
C TYR A 186 16.74 44.90 -36.13
N ASP A 187 17.62 44.60 -35.18
CA ASP A 187 18.62 45.55 -34.68
C ASP A 187 19.63 45.95 -35.78
N ASP A 188 20.06 44.98 -36.60
CA ASP A 188 20.90 45.20 -37.79
C ASP A 188 20.19 46.07 -38.84
N LEU A 189 18.90 45.81 -39.12
CA LEU A 189 18.09 46.60 -40.04
C LEU A 189 17.89 48.05 -39.56
N GLU A 190 17.63 48.26 -38.27
CA GLU A 190 17.48 49.58 -37.66
C GLU A 190 18.80 50.38 -37.70
N ALA A 191 19.93 49.70 -37.48
CA ALA A 191 21.26 50.31 -37.61
C ALA A 191 21.53 50.76 -39.06
N ILE A 192 21.27 49.90 -40.05
CA ILE A 192 21.45 50.23 -41.48
C ILE A 192 20.47 51.34 -41.92
N PHE A 193 19.23 51.32 -41.45
CA PHE A 193 18.25 52.37 -41.73
C PHE A 193 18.67 53.72 -41.13
N SER A 194 19.15 53.71 -39.89
CA SER A 194 19.71 54.88 -39.21
C SER A 194 20.93 55.46 -39.94
N GLU A 195 21.82 54.60 -40.47
CA GLU A 195 22.94 55.02 -41.31
C GLU A 195 22.45 55.64 -42.63
N PHE A 196 21.54 54.97 -43.34
CA PHE A 196 20.93 55.48 -44.58
C PHE A 196 20.26 56.84 -44.40
N MET A 197 19.58 57.06 -43.28
CA MET A 197 18.92 58.35 -43.00
C MET A 197 19.92 59.50 -42.87
N ARG A 198 21.14 59.25 -42.37
CA ARG A 198 22.22 60.24 -42.19
C ARG A 198 23.00 60.60 -43.46
N LEU A 199 22.94 59.77 -44.51
CA LEU A 199 23.69 59.98 -45.76
C LEU A 199 23.19 61.18 -46.59
N SER A 200 24.01 61.68 -47.51
CA SER A 200 23.60 62.70 -48.48
C SER A 200 22.71 62.09 -49.59
N SER A 201 21.91 62.89 -50.31
CA SER A 201 20.98 62.37 -51.32
C SER A 201 21.67 61.62 -52.48
N VAL A 202 22.95 61.87 -52.75
CA VAL A 202 23.72 61.17 -53.79
C VAL A 202 24.25 59.84 -53.24
N ASP A 203 24.76 59.84 -52.01
CA ASP A 203 25.25 58.62 -51.34
C ASP A 203 24.12 57.62 -51.07
N LYS A 204 22.91 58.11 -50.75
CA LYS A 204 21.70 57.29 -50.56
C LYS A 204 21.40 56.40 -51.78
N ILE A 205 21.57 56.91 -52.99
CA ILE A 205 21.31 56.14 -54.23
C ILE A 205 22.35 55.03 -54.41
N ARG A 206 23.63 55.32 -54.11
CA ARG A 206 24.70 54.32 -54.18
C ARG A 206 24.52 53.22 -53.14
N VAL A 207 24.20 53.62 -51.90
CA VAL A 207 24.00 52.68 -50.78
C VAL A 207 22.73 51.85 -50.94
N LEU A 208 21.67 52.35 -51.59
CA LEU A 208 20.49 51.53 -51.91
C LEU A 208 20.79 50.37 -52.87
N GLY A 209 21.72 50.54 -53.81
CA GLY A 209 22.18 49.45 -54.69
C GLY A 209 22.95 48.37 -53.91
N ASP A 210 23.90 48.80 -53.08
CA ASP A 210 24.66 47.90 -52.20
C ASP A 210 23.75 47.21 -51.14
N PHE A 211 22.73 47.93 -50.65
CA PHE A 211 21.74 47.43 -49.69
C PHE A 211 20.80 46.40 -50.32
N ALA A 212 20.27 46.67 -51.53
CA ALA A 212 19.45 45.71 -52.26
C ALA A 212 20.21 44.40 -52.53
N ALA A 213 21.48 44.48 -52.95
CA ALA A 213 22.31 43.30 -53.15
C ALA A 213 22.64 42.54 -51.85
N ARG A 214 22.76 43.23 -50.71
CA ARG A 214 22.85 42.59 -49.38
C ARG A 214 21.55 41.89 -49.03
N LEU A 215 20.43 42.61 -49.14
CA LEU A 215 19.05 42.10 -49.14
C LEU A 215 18.77 41.08 -50.25
N GLU A 216 19.76 40.74 -51.09
CA GLU A 216 19.72 39.68 -52.10
C GLU A 216 20.64 38.44 -51.82
N VAL A 217 21.15 38.21 -50.60
CA VAL A 217 21.86 36.94 -50.23
C VAL A 217 21.03 35.88 -49.45
N THR A 218 20.99 35.89 -48.10
CA THR A 218 20.59 34.75 -47.23
C THR A 218 19.11 34.29 -46.99
N VAL A 219 18.01 34.84 -47.57
CA VAL A 219 16.62 34.26 -47.57
C VAL A 219 16.67 32.79 -47.80
N ASP A 220 17.56 32.54 -48.75
CA ASP A 220 17.41 31.54 -49.76
C ASP A 220 17.76 30.23 -49.09
N LYS A 221 16.67 29.69 -48.52
CA LYS A 221 16.45 28.40 -47.88
C LYS A 221 15.01 28.28 -47.35
N PHE A 222 14.33 29.38 -47.01
CA PHE A 222 12.95 29.34 -46.47
C PHE A 222 11.93 30.29 -47.14
N GLY A 223 12.30 31.02 -48.20
CA GLY A 223 11.40 31.95 -48.89
C GLY A 223 11.10 33.26 -48.15
N ASN A 224 11.65 33.46 -46.94
CA ASN A 224 11.51 34.68 -46.15
C ASN A 224 12.68 35.66 -46.36
N VAL A 225 12.38 36.95 -46.55
CA VAL A 225 13.35 38.04 -46.80
C VAL A 225 14.23 38.36 -45.59
N VAL A 226 15.33 37.61 -45.42
CA VAL A 226 16.42 37.95 -44.49
C VAL A 226 17.76 37.74 -45.19
N LYS A 227 18.36 38.80 -45.71
CA LYS A 227 19.46 38.70 -46.65
C LYS A 227 20.65 39.56 -46.22
N LEU A 228 21.78 38.91 -45.90
CA LEU A 228 22.94 39.51 -45.21
C LEU A 228 24.28 38.83 -45.62
N ARG A 229 25.15 39.53 -46.36
CA ARG A 229 26.50 39.05 -46.69
C ARG A 229 27.53 39.64 -45.73
N ARG A 230 28.09 38.83 -44.83
CA ARG A 230 29.21 39.20 -43.95
C ARG A 230 30.44 39.52 -44.82
N SER A 231 30.96 40.74 -44.72
CA SER A 231 32.30 41.11 -45.19
C SER A 231 33.26 41.14 -43.99
N VAL A 232 34.51 40.77 -44.26
CA VAL A 232 35.65 40.66 -43.32
C VAL A 232 35.82 41.92 -42.47
#